data_AF-A0A357XWK3-F1
#
_entry.id   AF-A0A357XWK3-F1
#
_cell.length_a   1.000
_cell.length_b   1.000
_cell.length_c   1.000
_cell.angle_alpha   90.00
_cell.angle_beta   90.00
_cell.angle_gamma   90.00
#
_symmetry.space_group_name_H-M   'P 1'
#
loop_
_entity.id
_entity.type
_entity.pdbx_description
1 polymer ?
#
loop_
_entity_poly.entity_id
_entity_poly.type
_entity_poly.pdbx_seq_one_letter_code
_entity_poly.pdbx_strand_id
1 'polypeptide(L)'
;KVLYCRDDKRYSVDAVLGRTKYEIVDENGFKVVGHAIDFLIAASDLPLEPKSGDQIVSGNIVHEVNDLGGDGCWCWCDPHGIRRRIHTEIFKEQ
;
A
#
# COMPACT_ATOMS: atom_id res chain seq x y z
N LYS A 1 0.80 -12.19 8.44
CA LYS A 1 1.93 -12.23 7.49
C LYS A 1 1.44 -11.98 6.08
N VAL A 2 2.22 -11.24 5.30
CA VAL A 2 2.03 -10.97 3.87
C VAL A 2 3.34 -11.23 3.14
N LEU A 3 3.29 -11.40 1.82
CA LEU A 3 4.48 -11.50 0.98
C LEU A 3 4.64 -10.20 0.20
N TYR A 4 5.71 -9.46 0.49
CA TYR A 4 6.10 -8.29 -0.28
C TYR A 4 6.99 -8.70 -1.44
N CYS A 5 6.67 -8.24 -2.65
CA CYS A 5 7.37 -8.57 -3.89
C CYS A 5 7.85 -7.29 -4.57
N ARG A 6 9.14 -7.26 -4.93
CA ARG A 6 9.75 -6.26 -5.81
C ARG A 6 10.67 -6.97 -6.79
N ASP A 7 10.35 -6.94 -8.08
CA ASP A 7 11.07 -7.69 -9.10
C ASP A 7 11.24 -9.16 -8.67
N ASP A 8 12.47 -9.66 -8.60
CA ASP A 8 12.79 -11.02 -8.13
C ASP A 8 12.89 -11.16 -6.59
N LYS A 9 12.80 -10.05 -5.85
CA LYS A 9 12.94 -10.05 -4.38
C LYS A 9 11.59 -10.28 -3.70
N ARG A 10 11.60 -11.16 -2.69
CA ARG A 10 10.41 -11.51 -1.92
C ARG A 10 10.72 -11.48 -0.43
N TYR A 11 9.87 -10.79 0.35
CA TYR A 11 10.01 -10.65 1.80
C TYR A 11 8.72 -11.09 2.49
N SER A 12 8.81 -12.11 3.35
CA SER A 12 7.68 -12.50 4.20
C SER A 12 7.72 -11.67 5.47
N VAL A 13 6.74 -10.78 5.63
CA VAL A 13 6.74 -9.76 6.69
C VAL A 13 5.42 -9.75 7.45
N ASP A 14 5.47 -9.27 8.69
CA ASP A 14 4.26 -8.98 9.46
C ASP A 14 3.70 -7.62 9.08
N ALA A 15 2.40 -7.57 8.88
CA ALA A 15 1.70 -6.37 8.43
C ALA A 15 0.39 -6.22 9.19
N VAL A 16 0.04 -4.97 9.51
CA VAL A 16 -1.27 -4.58 10.03
C VAL A 16 -2.04 -3.89 8.90
N LEU A 17 -3.28 -4.31 8.69
CA LEU A 17 -4.14 -3.70 7.67
C LEU A 17 -4.66 -2.33 8.14
N GLY A 18 -4.36 -1.31 7.36
CA GLY A 18 -4.94 0.03 7.45
C GLY A 18 -5.99 0.26 6.37
N ARG A 19 -6.77 1.34 6.54
CA ARG A 19 -7.66 1.84 5.48
C ARG A 19 -7.46 3.34 5.34
N THR A 20 -7.31 3.80 4.11
CA THR A 20 -7.29 5.22 3.77
C THR A 20 -8.53 5.54 2.97
N LYS A 21 -9.31 6.52 3.41
CA LYS A 21 -10.41 7.08 2.64
C LYS A 21 -9.85 8.14 1.72
N TYR A 22 -10.22 8.11 0.45
CA TYR A 22 -9.87 9.16 -0.50
C TYR A 22 -11.14 9.60 -1.25
N GLU A 23 -11.21 10.89 -1.58
CA GLU A 23 -12.29 11.45 -2.39
C GLU A 23 -11.73 11.73 -3.79
N ILE A 24 -12.35 11.15 -4.82
CA ILE A 24 -12.11 11.50 -6.21
C ILE A 24 -13.36 12.19 -6.74
N VAL A 25 -13.19 13.30 -7.45
CA VAL A 25 -14.28 13.88 -8.23
C VAL A 25 -14.23 13.25 -9.61
N ASP A 26 -15.30 12.57 -10.02
CA ASP A 26 -15.39 12.01 -11.36
C ASP A 26 -15.56 13.10 -12.42
N GLU A 27 -15.51 12.71 -13.71
CA GLU A 27 -15.64 13.65 -14.84
C GLU A 27 -16.99 14.38 -14.89
N ASN A 28 -18.00 13.88 -14.18
CA ASN A 28 -19.34 14.47 -14.08
C ASN A 28 -19.51 15.37 -12.86
N GLY A 29 -18.46 15.55 -12.04
CA GLY A 29 -18.48 16.39 -10.85
C GLY A 29 -19.04 15.70 -9.60
N PHE A 30 -19.28 14.38 -9.63
CA PHE A 30 -19.70 13.64 -8.45
C PHE A 30 -18.51 13.25 -7.59
N LYS A 31 -18.66 13.41 -6.27
CA LYS A 31 -17.69 12.90 -5.30
C LYS A 31 -17.84 11.38 -5.15
N VAL A 32 -16.84 10.65 -5.62
CA VAL A 32 -16.67 9.22 -5.37
C VAL A 32 -15.76 9.04 -4.16
N VAL A 33 -16.29 8.44 -3.09
CA VAL A 33 -15.49 8.05 -1.92
C VAL A 33 -14.89 6.67 -2.17
N GLY A 34 -13.58 6.62 -2.36
CA GLY A 34 -12.80 5.40 -2.45
C GLY A 34 -12.22 4.98 -1.11
N HIS A 35 -11.95 3.68 -0.99
CA HIS A 35 -11.21 3.11 0.14
C HIS A 35 -10.01 2.36 -0.41
N ALA A 36 -8.82 2.81 -0.02
CA ALA A 36 -7.60 2.06 -0.23
C ALA A 36 -7.30 1.19 0.99
N ILE A 37 -6.66 0.04 0.72
CA ILE A 37 -6.11 -0.82 1.75
C ILE A 37 -4.66 -0.39 1.94
N ASP A 38 -4.27 -0.16 3.18
CA ASP A 38 -2.86 0.10 3.50
C ASP A 38 -2.26 -1.08 4.24
N PHE A 39 -0.94 -1.24 4.10
CA PHE A 39 -0.17 -2.19 4.90
C PHE A 39 0.82 -1.43 5.77
N LEU A 40 0.69 -1.59 7.09
CA LEU A 40 1.62 -1.05 8.05
C LEU A 40 2.66 -2.11 8.36
N ILE A 41 3.90 -1.88 7.93
CA ILE A 41 5.01 -2.84 8.01
C ILE A 41 6.16 -2.20 8.79
N ALA A 42 6.79 -2.96 9.69
CA ALA A 42 7.96 -2.49 10.42
C ALA A 42 9.14 -2.27 9.47
N ALA A 43 9.87 -1.17 9.63
CA ALA A 43 11.03 -0.88 8.79
C ALA A 43 12.16 -1.90 8.94
N SER A 44 12.24 -2.56 10.10
CA SER A 44 13.16 -3.68 10.36
C SER A 44 12.86 -4.92 9.54
N ASP A 45 11.59 -5.13 9.19
CA ASP A 45 11.13 -6.35 8.52
C ASP A 45 11.21 -6.20 6.99
N LEU A 46 11.16 -4.95 6.50
CA LEU A 46 11.29 -4.62 5.09
C LEU A 46 12.53 -3.74 4.87
N PRO A 47 13.69 -4.34 4.50
CA PRO A 47 14.98 -3.64 4.36
C PRO A 47 15.07 -2.86 3.03
N LEU A 48 13.96 -2.29 2.58
CA LEU A 48 13.85 -1.42 1.42
C LEU A 48 12.72 -0.40 1.64
N GLU A 49 12.79 0.71 0.91
CA GLU A 49 11.68 1.65 0.82
C GLU A 49 10.71 1.21 -0.27
N PRO A 50 9.39 1.22 0.00
CA PRO A 50 8.37 0.87 -1.00
C PRO A 50 8.39 1.79 -2.22
N LYS A 51 7.93 1.27 -3.35
CA LYS A 51 7.83 1.98 -4.64
C LYS A 51 6.56 1.57 -5.35
N SER A 52 6.02 2.48 -6.16
CA SER A 52 4.88 2.18 -7.01
C SER A 52 5.19 1.03 -7.96
N GLY A 53 4.23 0.13 -8.15
CA GLY A 53 4.36 -1.10 -8.95
C GLY A 53 4.88 -2.31 -8.17
N ASP A 54 5.33 -2.15 -6.92
CA ASP A 54 5.58 -3.31 -6.05
C ASP A 54 4.27 -4.01 -5.70
N GLN A 55 4.36 -5.27 -5.26
CA GLN A 55 3.17 -6.07 -4.94
C GLN A 55 3.20 -6.58 -3.50
N ILE A 56 2.04 -6.59 -2.86
CA ILE A 56 1.83 -7.21 -1.54
C ILE A 56 0.77 -8.29 -1.70
N VAL A 57 1.16 -9.54 -1.49
CA VAL A 57 0.25 -10.69 -1.54
C VAL A 57 -0.24 -11.00 -0.14
N SER A 58 -1.54 -10.86 0.06
CA SER A 58 -2.24 -11.14 1.32
C SER A 58 -3.26 -12.25 1.10
N GLY A 59 -2.87 -13.50 1.38
CA GLY A 59 -3.68 -14.68 1.02
C GLY A 59 -3.74 -14.83 -0.50
N ASN A 60 -4.94 -14.73 -1.07
CA ASN A 60 -5.18 -14.86 -2.52
C ASN A 60 -5.36 -13.52 -3.22
N ILE A 61 -5.18 -12.40 -2.51
CA ILE A 61 -5.36 -11.06 -3.06
C ILE A 61 -3.99 -10.44 -3.28
N VAL A 62 -3.78 -9.93 -4.49
CA VAL A 62 -2.61 -9.13 -4.84
C VAL A 62 -2.99 -7.67 -4.73
N HIS A 63 -2.21 -6.95 -3.94
CA HIS A 63 -2.32 -5.51 -3.77
C HIS A 63 -1.13 -4.86 -4.46
N GLU A 64 -1.40 -3.91 -5.37
CA GLU A 64 -0.34 -3.13 -6.01
C GLU A 64 -0.06 -1.89 -5.17
N VAL A 65 1.21 -1.66 -4.88
CA VAL A 65 1.68 -0.44 -4.22
C VAL A 65 1.52 0.71 -5.22
N ASN A 66 0.74 1.71 -4.86
CA ASN A 66 0.50 2.87 -5.72
C ASN A 66 0.35 4.15 -4.89
N ASP A 67 0.58 5.28 -5.55
CA ASP A 67 0.38 6.60 -4.97
C ASP A 67 -1.12 6.95 -4.97
N LEU A 68 -1.65 7.22 -3.78
CA LEU A 68 -3.03 7.65 -3.59
C LEU A 68 -3.07 9.17 -3.47
N GLY A 69 -3.18 9.86 -4.61
CA GLY A 69 -3.44 11.30 -4.63
C GLY A 69 -2.20 12.19 -4.64
N GLY A 70 -1.00 11.66 -4.88
CA GLY A 70 0.20 12.42 -5.23
C GLY A 70 1.19 12.69 -4.10
N ASP A 71 0.92 12.17 -2.89
CA ASP A 71 1.80 12.31 -1.71
C ASP A 71 2.82 11.16 -1.59
N GLY A 72 2.85 10.26 -2.58
CA GLY A 72 3.71 9.09 -2.62
C GLY A 72 3.01 7.80 -2.21
N CYS A 73 3.64 6.66 -2.54
CA CYS A 73 3.08 5.34 -2.28
C CYS A 73 3.25 4.83 -0.84
N TRP A 74 3.96 5.57 0.03
CA TRP A 74 4.10 5.24 1.44
C TRP A 74 4.48 6.46 2.29
N CYS A 75 4.20 6.38 3.59
CA CYS A 75 4.63 7.37 4.58
C CYS A 75 5.01 6.72 5.92
N TRP A 76 5.70 7.46 6.80
CA TRP A 76 5.95 7.02 8.17
C TRP A 76 4.68 7.10 9.02
N CYS A 77 4.36 6.03 9.76
CA CYS A 77 3.26 6.03 10.73
C CYS A 77 3.59 6.81 12.00
N ASP A 78 4.88 6.96 12.28
CA ASP A 78 5.39 7.50 13.53
C ASP A 78 6.65 8.36 13.27
N PRO A 79 6.93 9.37 14.10
CA PRO A 79 8.11 10.22 13.94
C PRO A 79 9.45 9.49 14.13
N HIS A 80 9.44 8.29 14.70
CA HIS A 80 10.63 7.51 15.02
C HIS A 80 11.04 6.56 13.88
N GLY A 81 10.26 6.50 12.79
CA GLY A 81 10.56 5.67 11.63
C GLY A 81 10.42 4.16 11.90
N ILE A 82 9.55 3.76 12.82
CA ILE A 82 9.41 2.35 13.20
C ILE A 82 8.55 1.61 12.19
N ARG A 83 7.43 2.20 11.74
CA ARG A 83 6.49 1.58 10.80
C ARG A 83 6.24 2.45 9.58
N ARG A 84 6.25 1.81 8.42
CA ARG A 84 5.83 2.41 7.14
C ARG A 84 4.38 2.04 6.88
N ARG A 85 3.55 3.03 6.54
CA ARG A 85 2.23 2.85 5.94
C ARG A 85 2.42 2.81 4.43
N ILE A 86 2.07 1.69 3.81
CA ILE A 86 2.19 1.48 2.37
C ILE A 86 0.80 1.54 1.76
N HIS A 87 0.60 2.42 0.81
CA HIS A 87 -0.65 2.62 0.11
C HIS A 87 -0.78 1.61 -1.03
N THR A 88 -1.94 0.96 -1.11
CA THR A 88 -2.19 -0.02 -2.16
C THR A 88 -3.58 0.09 -2.76
N GLU A 89 -3.67 -0.33 -4.01
CA GLU A 89 -4.94 -0.65 -4.66
C GLU A 89 -5.06 -2.17 -4.85
N ILE A 90 -6.30 -2.67 -4.92
CA ILE A 90 -6.53 -4.08 -5.22
C ILE A 90 -6.30 -4.27 -6.71
N PHE A 91 -5.40 -5.18 -7.07
CA PHE A 91 -5.23 -5.57 -8.46
C PHE A 91 -6.52 -6.26 -8.92
N LYS A 92 -7.26 -5.62 -9.83
CA LYS A 92 -8.42 -6.23 -10.47
C LYS A 92 -7.92 -6.86 -11.78
N GLU A 93 -8.07 -8.17 -11.93
CA GLU A 93 -8.04 -8.77 -13.27
C GLU A 93 -9.18 -8.12 -14.08
N GLN A 94 -8.83 -7.54 -15.24
CA GLN A 94 -9.76 -7.00 -16.23
C GLN A 94 -10.37 -8.12 -17.06
#